data_AF-A0A956DZW1-F1
#
_entry.id   AF-A0A956DZW1-F1
#
_cell.length_a   1.000
_cell.length_b   1.000
_cell.length_c   1.000
_cell.angle_alpha   90.00
_cell.angle_beta   90.00
_cell.angle_gamma   90.00
#
_symmetry.space_group_name_H-M   'P 1'
#
loop_
_entity.id
_entity.type
_entity.pdbx_description
1 polymer ?
#
loop_
_entity_poly.entity_id
_entity_poly.type
_entity_poly.pdbx_seq_one_letter_code
_entity_poly.pdbx_strand_id
1 'polypeptide(L)'
;MSERSPETDHDAFTAEELFKEFFWRWYKPLEREVRGRETLGADVEPLQGSAASRLPEYVRGNVLRQLDRMVDAARQDQARFLPPGGDLGLEWLRAFEENYSVREAQNLVVAVNAEQATNDFVVLVCELGAVVGALLNRTEGLEWVPEAPYWESYLVDRERQLVLRPFVAALRFMSTSRLYALGEWLLIAMEPGRRRSLLQLDTPASADQAAGDAS
;
A
#
# COMPACT_ATOMS: atom_id res chain seq x y z
N MET A 1 31.59 -14.74 28.28
CA MET A 1 31.46 -15.26 26.91
C MET A 1 30.03 -14.99 26.48
N SER A 2 29.80 -13.88 25.76
CA SER A 2 28.48 -13.56 25.22
C SER A 2 28.33 -14.32 23.91
N GLU A 3 27.45 -15.32 23.92
CA GLU A 3 26.94 -15.94 22.70
C GLU A 3 26.10 -14.87 21.98
N ARG A 4 26.66 -14.27 20.93
CA ARG A 4 25.84 -13.57 19.93
C ARG A 4 25.06 -14.66 19.22
N SER A 5 23.74 -14.72 19.45
CA SER A 5 22.85 -15.49 18.58
C SER A 5 23.10 -15.09 17.13
N PRO A 6 23.09 -16.04 16.19
CA PRO A 6 23.07 -15.70 14.78
C PRO A 6 21.72 -15.06 14.51
N GLU A 7 21.66 -13.72 14.53
CA GLU A 7 20.69 -12.98 13.72
C GLU A 7 20.93 -13.46 12.30
N THR A 8 20.11 -14.42 11.90
CA THR A 8 20.00 -14.80 10.50
C THR A 8 19.45 -13.55 9.85
N ASP A 9 20.32 -12.91 9.07
CA ASP A 9 20.02 -11.78 8.21
C ASP A 9 18.91 -12.26 7.26
N HIS A 10 17.66 -12.16 7.69
CA HIS A 10 16.52 -12.50 6.85
C HIS A 10 16.54 -11.47 5.73
N ASP A 11 16.77 -11.94 4.50
CA ASP A 11 16.89 -11.11 3.32
C ASP A 11 15.80 -10.03 3.31
N ALA A 12 16.23 -8.78 3.16
CA ALA A 12 15.34 -7.65 3.19
C ALA A 12 14.51 -7.60 1.89
N PHE A 13 13.24 -8.02 1.94
CA PHE A 13 12.36 -7.99 0.76
C PHE A 13 11.91 -6.56 0.41
N THR A 14 12.32 -6.09 -0.77
CA THR A 14 11.86 -4.81 -1.31
C THR A 14 10.40 -4.87 -1.75
N ALA A 15 9.74 -3.71 -1.80
CA ALA A 15 8.34 -3.64 -2.25
C ALA A 15 8.17 -4.15 -3.69
N GLU A 16 9.13 -3.88 -4.56
CA GLU A 16 9.17 -4.37 -5.94
C GLU A 16 9.31 -5.90 -6.02
N GLU A 17 10.12 -6.53 -5.17
CA GLU A 17 10.22 -8.00 -5.09
C GLU A 17 8.92 -8.61 -4.59
N LEU A 18 8.34 -8.06 -3.53
CA LEU A 18 7.06 -8.50 -2.98
C LEU A 18 5.92 -8.32 -4.00
N PHE A 19 5.93 -7.25 -4.79
CA PHE A 19 4.95 -7.04 -5.86
C PHE A 19 5.04 -8.13 -6.93
N LYS A 20 6.25 -8.42 -7.41
CA LYS A 20 6.46 -9.45 -8.45
C LYS A 20 6.06 -10.83 -7.94
N GLU A 21 6.47 -11.15 -6.72
CA GLU A 21 6.21 -12.45 -6.11
C GLU A 21 4.72 -12.62 -5.78
N PHE A 22 4.09 -11.66 -5.11
CA PHE A 22 2.77 -11.88 -4.53
C PHE A 22 1.60 -11.29 -5.34
N PHE A 23 1.83 -10.32 -6.22
CA PHE A 23 0.76 -9.60 -6.92
C PHE A 23 0.79 -9.79 -8.44
N TRP A 24 1.96 -9.64 -9.06
CA TRP A 24 2.10 -9.65 -10.52
C TRP A 24 1.60 -10.96 -11.17
N ARG A 25 1.84 -12.10 -10.50
CA ARG A 25 1.39 -13.41 -11.01
C ARG A 25 -0.13 -13.53 -11.18
N TRP A 26 -0.90 -12.76 -10.43
CA TRP A 26 -2.37 -12.77 -10.48
C TRP A 26 -2.95 -11.97 -11.62
N TYR A 27 -2.13 -11.19 -12.32
CA TYR A 27 -2.55 -10.50 -13.52
C TYR A 27 -2.76 -11.49 -14.67
N LYS A 28 -3.92 -11.42 -15.30
CA LYS A 28 -4.23 -12.11 -16.55
C LYS A 28 -3.41 -11.51 -17.69
N PRO A 29 -3.18 -12.26 -18.80
CA PRO A 29 -2.40 -11.77 -19.93
C PRO A 29 -2.83 -10.37 -20.44
N LEU A 30 -4.13 -10.15 -20.59
CA LEU A 30 -4.67 -8.85 -21.01
C LEU A 30 -4.40 -7.73 -19.99
N GLU A 31 -4.46 -8.03 -18.69
CA GLU A 31 -4.19 -7.06 -17.63
C GLU A 31 -2.71 -6.69 -17.61
N ARG A 32 -1.81 -7.65 -17.85
CA ARG A 32 -0.37 -7.39 -18.01
C ARG A 32 -0.06 -6.53 -19.23
N GLU A 33 -0.72 -6.79 -20.35
CA GLU A 33 -0.61 -5.99 -21.58
C GLU A 33 -1.06 -4.54 -21.35
N VAL A 34 -2.23 -4.36 -20.71
CA VAL A 34 -2.79 -3.03 -20.40
C VAL A 34 -1.93 -2.28 -19.39
N ARG A 35 -1.42 -2.96 -18.36
CA ARG A 35 -0.53 -2.36 -17.36
C ARG A 35 0.83 -1.98 -17.97
N GLY A 36 1.35 -2.80 -18.87
CA GLY A 36 2.59 -2.56 -19.60
C GLY A 36 3.88 -2.59 -18.77
N ARG A 37 3.80 -2.76 -17.43
CA ARG A 37 4.95 -2.77 -16.52
C ARG A 37 4.80 -3.78 -15.38
N GLU A 38 5.87 -4.54 -15.14
CA GLU A 38 6.02 -5.48 -14.02
C GLU A 38 6.56 -4.79 -12.75
N THR A 39 6.47 -3.46 -12.67
CA THR A 39 6.97 -2.67 -11.55
C THR A 39 5.83 -2.12 -10.71
N LEU A 40 6.05 -1.95 -9.40
CA LEU A 40 5.06 -1.53 -8.41
C LEU A 40 4.52 -0.11 -8.67
N GLY A 41 5.33 0.78 -9.24
CA GLY A 41 4.98 2.18 -9.46
C GLY A 41 5.12 3.04 -8.19
N ALA A 42 4.85 4.34 -8.34
CA ALA A 42 4.84 5.30 -7.25
C ALA A 42 3.58 5.14 -6.39
N ASP A 43 3.63 5.54 -5.12
CA ASP A 43 2.44 5.62 -4.27
C ASP A 43 1.57 6.84 -4.61
N VAL A 44 2.19 7.89 -5.14
CA VAL A 44 1.58 9.13 -5.59
C VAL A 44 2.24 9.55 -6.91
N GLU A 45 1.41 9.83 -7.90
CA GLU A 45 1.88 10.32 -9.20
C GLU A 45 1.02 11.47 -9.71
N PRO A 46 1.56 12.35 -10.58
CA PRO A 46 0.75 13.35 -11.26
C PRO A 46 -0.34 12.68 -12.10
N LEU A 47 -1.54 13.23 -12.08
CA LEU A 47 -2.64 12.77 -12.94
C LEU A 47 -2.28 13.03 -14.40
N GLN A 48 -2.23 11.97 -15.22
CA GLN A 48 -2.03 12.06 -16.66
C GLN A 48 -3.34 11.80 -17.40
N GLY A 49 -3.86 12.83 -18.10
CA GLY A 49 -5.07 12.70 -18.90
C GLY A 49 -6.35 12.55 -18.07
N SER A 50 -7.29 11.70 -18.53
CA SER A 50 -8.56 11.48 -17.83
C SER A 50 -8.42 10.41 -16.74
N ALA A 51 -8.82 10.76 -15.52
CA ALA A 51 -8.98 9.89 -14.35
C ALA A 51 -10.14 8.89 -14.44
N ALA A 52 -10.55 8.48 -15.65
CA ALA A 52 -11.70 7.59 -15.82
C ALA A 52 -11.23 6.13 -15.76
N SER A 53 -11.90 5.33 -14.93
CA SER A 53 -11.74 3.87 -14.95
C SER A 53 -12.00 3.35 -16.36
N ARG A 54 -11.14 2.44 -16.83
CA ARG A 54 -11.32 1.78 -18.14
C ARG A 54 -12.30 0.61 -18.07
N LEU A 55 -12.79 0.28 -16.87
CA LEU A 55 -13.68 -0.84 -16.67
C LEU A 55 -15.13 -0.52 -17.07
N PRO A 56 -15.87 -1.50 -17.63
CA PRO A 56 -17.31 -1.39 -17.78
C PRO A 56 -18.00 -1.10 -16.44
N GLU A 57 -19.09 -0.32 -16.46
CA GLU A 57 -19.78 0.14 -15.24
C GLU A 57 -20.18 -0.99 -14.28
N TYR A 58 -20.67 -2.11 -14.81
CA TYR A 58 -21.02 -3.27 -13.98
C TYR A 58 -19.81 -3.89 -13.26
N VAL A 59 -18.62 -3.86 -13.89
CA VAL A 59 -17.37 -4.34 -13.30
C VAL A 59 -16.90 -3.35 -12.22
N ARG A 60 -17.01 -2.04 -12.47
CA ARG A 60 -16.69 -1.00 -11.49
C ARG A 60 -17.46 -1.21 -10.19
N GLY A 61 -18.76 -1.49 -10.28
CA GLY A 61 -19.59 -1.78 -9.10
C GLY A 61 -19.14 -3.03 -8.32
N ASN A 62 -18.65 -4.07 -9.01
CA ASN A 62 -18.09 -5.26 -8.36
C ASN A 62 -16.78 -4.95 -7.63
N VAL A 63 -15.90 -4.13 -8.25
CA VAL A 63 -14.62 -3.72 -7.66
C VAL A 63 -14.85 -2.88 -6.42
N LEU A 64 -15.75 -1.88 -6.46
CA LEU A 64 -16.07 -1.06 -5.29
C LEU A 64 -16.61 -1.93 -4.13
N ARG A 65 -17.51 -2.89 -4.41
CA ARG A 65 -17.95 -3.86 -3.39
C ARG A 65 -16.85 -4.77 -2.87
N GLN A 66 -15.82 -5.04 -3.67
CA GLN A 66 -14.65 -5.79 -3.21
C GLN A 66 -13.81 -4.94 -2.27
N LEU A 67 -13.60 -3.66 -2.57
CA LEU A 67 -12.92 -2.71 -1.67
C LEU A 67 -13.65 -2.62 -0.33
N ASP A 68 -14.98 -2.47 -0.33
CA ASP A 68 -15.78 -2.43 0.90
C ASP A 68 -15.62 -3.73 1.73
N ARG A 69 -15.64 -4.89 1.06
CA ARG A 69 -15.43 -6.19 1.73
C ARG A 69 -14.04 -6.31 2.36
N MET A 70 -13.01 -5.70 1.79
CA MET A 70 -11.67 -5.69 2.39
C MET A 70 -11.60 -4.77 3.61
N VAL A 71 -12.33 -3.64 3.60
CA VAL A 71 -12.48 -2.81 4.80
C VAL A 71 -13.20 -3.58 5.90
N ASP A 72 -14.27 -4.32 5.57
CA ASP A 72 -15.00 -5.12 6.54
C ASP A 72 -14.20 -6.33 7.05
N ALA A 73 -13.33 -6.91 6.22
CA ALA A 73 -12.39 -7.94 6.66
C ALA A 73 -11.37 -7.34 7.66
N ALA A 74 -10.80 -6.18 7.35
CA ALA A 74 -9.90 -5.46 8.27
C ALA A 74 -10.57 -5.11 9.62
N ARG A 75 -11.88 -4.82 9.63
CA ARG A 75 -12.66 -4.62 10.88
C ARG A 75 -12.74 -5.89 11.72
N GLN A 76 -12.94 -7.03 11.08
CA GLN A 76 -13.04 -8.31 11.78
C GLN A 76 -11.68 -8.73 12.34
N ASP A 77 -10.61 -8.44 11.60
CA ASP A 77 -9.24 -8.74 11.97
C ASP A 77 -8.63 -7.70 12.95
N GLN A 78 -9.32 -6.58 13.17
CA GLN A 78 -8.88 -5.50 14.05
C GLN A 78 -8.50 -5.96 15.46
N ALA A 79 -9.20 -6.95 16.02
CA ALA A 79 -8.94 -7.44 17.38
C ALA A 79 -7.52 -8.03 17.55
N ARG A 80 -6.82 -8.32 16.44
CA ARG A 80 -5.41 -8.71 16.43
C ARG A 80 -4.46 -7.56 16.78
N PHE A 81 -4.85 -6.32 16.47
CA PHE A 81 -3.98 -5.13 16.55
C PHE A 81 -4.46 -4.06 17.53
N LEU A 82 -5.75 -4.02 17.83
CA LEU A 82 -6.36 -3.07 18.76
C LEU A 82 -7.24 -3.78 19.79
N PRO A 83 -7.44 -3.17 20.97
CA PRO A 83 -8.52 -3.57 21.88
C PRO A 83 -9.88 -3.55 21.15
N PRO A 84 -10.81 -4.47 21.49
CA PRO A 84 -12.12 -4.54 20.84
C PRO A 84 -12.90 -3.21 20.92
N GLY A 85 -13.51 -2.80 19.80
CA GLY A 85 -14.50 -1.71 19.75
C GLY A 85 -14.01 -0.35 19.24
N GLY A 86 -12.79 -0.22 18.72
CA GLY A 86 -12.36 0.99 18.01
C GLY A 86 -12.91 1.05 16.57
N ASP A 87 -13.16 2.24 16.03
CA ASP A 87 -13.47 2.39 14.61
C ASP A 87 -12.20 2.28 13.74
N LEU A 88 -12.34 1.81 12.49
CA LEU A 88 -11.27 1.95 11.50
C LEU A 88 -11.06 3.43 11.18
N GLY A 89 -9.93 3.95 11.68
CA GLY A 89 -9.53 5.35 11.64
C GLY A 89 -8.01 5.50 11.75
N LEU A 90 -7.55 6.74 11.90
CA LEU A 90 -6.13 7.03 12.10
C LEU A 90 -5.54 6.36 13.33
N GLU A 91 -6.33 6.19 14.40
CA GLU A 91 -5.91 5.49 15.62
C GLU A 91 -5.67 4.00 15.37
N TRP A 92 -6.54 3.36 14.58
CA TRP A 92 -6.34 1.97 14.13
C TRP A 92 -5.05 1.83 13.34
N LEU A 93 -4.80 2.76 12.41
CA LEU A 93 -3.59 2.72 11.60
C LEU A 93 -2.35 2.86 12.48
N ARG A 94 -2.31 3.83 13.39
CA ARG A 94 -1.19 4.02 14.32
C ARG A 94 -0.94 2.77 15.18
N ALA A 95 -1.98 2.18 15.73
CA ALA A 95 -1.84 0.96 16.52
C ALA A 95 -1.35 -0.22 15.68
N PHE A 96 -1.82 -0.35 14.43
CA PHE A 96 -1.26 -1.31 13.49
C PHE A 96 0.24 -1.06 13.27
N GLU A 97 0.66 0.19 13.05
CA GLU A 97 2.07 0.54 12.84
C GLU A 97 2.97 0.29 14.07
N GLU A 98 2.43 0.48 15.26
CA GLU A 98 3.12 0.24 16.54
C GLU A 98 3.29 -1.25 16.83
N ASN A 99 2.33 -2.08 16.42
CA ASN A 99 2.30 -3.53 16.67
C ASN A 99 2.81 -4.36 15.49
N TYR A 100 3.01 -3.77 14.31
CA TYR A 100 3.50 -4.47 13.12
C TYR A 100 4.93 -4.06 12.78
N SER A 101 5.87 -4.87 13.24
CA SER A 101 7.30 -4.70 13.04
C SER A 101 7.78 -5.23 11.68
N VAL A 102 8.93 -4.74 11.21
CA VAL A 102 9.61 -5.28 10.02
C VAL A 102 9.85 -6.79 10.15
N ARG A 103 10.15 -7.26 11.36
CA ARG A 103 10.37 -8.69 11.63
C ARG A 103 9.10 -9.50 11.43
N GLU A 104 7.95 -9.00 11.86
CA GLU A 104 6.66 -9.65 11.62
C GLU A 104 6.32 -9.68 10.14
N ALA A 105 6.62 -8.62 9.39
CA ALA A 105 6.50 -8.60 7.94
C ALA A 105 7.34 -9.69 7.27
N GLN A 106 8.62 -9.80 7.63
CA GLN A 106 9.52 -10.83 7.09
C GLN A 106 9.04 -12.24 7.45
N ASN A 107 8.67 -12.47 8.72
CA ASN A 107 8.15 -13.76 9.17
C ASN A 107 6.88 -14.15 8.41
N LEU A 108 5.99 -13.19 8.16
CA LEU A 108 4.77 -13.42 7.40
C LEU A 108 5.09 -13.80 5.95
N VAL A 109 5.96 -13.04 5.28
CA VAL A 109 6.37 -13.31 3.88
C VAL A 109 7.00 -14.69 3.71
N VAL A 110 7.87 -15.10 4.64
CA VAL A 110 8.55 -16.41 4.57
C VAL A 110 7.60 -17.57 4.89
N ALA A 111 6.57 -17.34 5.71
CA ALA A 111 5.64 -18.38 6.14
C ALA A 111 4.56 -18.71 5.10
N VAL A 112 4.31 -17.82 4.12
CA VAL A 112 3.19 -17.96 3.19
C VAL A 112 3.58 -18.64 1.87
N ASN A 113 2.62 -19.37 1.29
CA ASN A 113 2.74 -19.84 -0.08
C ASN A 113 2.27 -18.74 -1.04
N ALA A 114 3.22 -18.17 -1.79
CA ALA A 114 2.96 -17.11 -2.75
C ALA A 114 2.10 -17.55 -3.96
N GLU A 115 1.91 -18.86 -4.20
CA GLU A 115 0.98 -19.39 -5.21
C GLU A 115 -0.48 -19.37 -4.73
N GLN A 116 -0.77 -18.95 -3.50
CA GLN A 116 -2.13 -18.81 -2.98
C GLN A 116 -2.53 -17.35 -2.93
N ALA A 117 -3.54 -16.94 -3.71
CA ALA A 117 -4.01 -15.54 -3.73
C ALA A 117 -4.60 -15.09 -2.38
N THR A 118 -5.02 -16.04 -1.56
CA THR A 118 -5.60 -15.81 -0.23
C THR A 118 -4.58 -16.03 0.89
N ASN A 119 -3.28 -15.95 0.59
CA ASN A 119 -2.28 -16.05 1.63
C ASN A 119 -2.32 -14.82 2.56
N ASP A 120 -1.93 -15.01 3.81
CA ASP A 120 -2.07 -14.01 4.87
C ASP A 120 -1.32 -12.71 4.56
N PHE A 121 -0.19 -12.76 3.83
CA PHE A 121 0.52 -11.55 3.41
C PHE A 121 -0.30 -10.73 2.40
N VAL A 122 -0.79 -11.37 1.33
CA VAL A 122 -1.62 -10.70 0.31
C VAL A 122 -2.90 -10.14 0.92
N VAL A 123 -3.57 -10.92 1.77
CA VAL A 123 -4.77 -10.49 2.48
C VAL A 123 -4.49 -9.25 3.31
N LEU A 124 -3.43 -9.27 4.12
CA LEU A 124 -3.11 -8.15 5.01
C LEU A 124 -2.73 -6.87 4.25
N VAL A 125 -1.95 -6.98 3.16
CA VAL A 125 -1.66 -5.82 2.29
C VAL A 125 -2.95 -5.26 1.67
N CYS A 126 -3.85 -6.12 1.23
CA CYS A 126 -5.10 -5.70 0.59
C CYS A 126 -6.07 -5.06 1.59
N GLU A 127 -6.17 -5.61 2.80
CA GLU A 127 -6.93 -5.02 3.91
C GLU A 127 -6.38 -3.64 4.26
N LEU A 128 -5.07 -3.53 4.48
CA LEU A 128 -4.41 -2.27 4.80
C LEU A 128 -4.63 -1.21 3.69
N GLY A 129 -4.43 -1.59 2.43
CA GLY A 129 -4.65 -0.71 1.28
C GLY A 129 -6.12 -0.27 1.15
N ALA A 130 -7.07 -1.16 1.42
CA ALA A 130 -8.49 -0.82 1.40
C ALA A 130 -8.87 0.14 2.55
N VAL A 131 -8.34 -0.06 3.75
CA VAL A 131 -8.54 0.86 4.88
C VAL A 131 -7.97 2.24 4.59
N VAL A 132 -6.72 2.32 4.12
CA VAL A 132 -6.09 3.59 3.73
C VAL A 132 -6.93 4.30 2.67
N GLY A 133 -7.32 3.59 1.62
CA GLY A 133 -8.14 4.17 0.55
C GLY A 133 -9.52 4.61 1.04
N ALA A 134 -10.16 3.86 1.94
CA ALA A 134 -11.44 4.25 2.53
C ALA A 134 -11.33 5.49 3.42
N LEU A 135 -10.23 5.66 4.16
CA LEU A 135 -9.95 6.88 4.93
C LEU A 135 -9.70 8.08 4.02
N LEU A 136 -8.92 7.90 2.95
CA LEU A 136 -8.70 8.94 1.94
C LEU A 136 -10.00 9.37 1.25
N ASN A 137 -10.86 8.42 0.87
CA ASN A 137 -12.11 8.70 0.16
C ASN A 137 -13.16 9.45 1.02
N ARG A 138 -12.94 9.56 2.34
CA ARG A 138 -13.76 10.43 3.23
C ARG A 138 -13.34 11.89 3.16
N THR A 139 -12.22 12.18 2.51
CA THR A 139 -11.64 13.52 2.45
C THR A 139 -12.11 14.23 1.19
N GLU A 140 -12.42 15.53 1.31
CA GLU A 140 -12.89 16.34 0.20
C GLU A 140 -11.93 16.30 -1.01
N GLY A 141 -12.52 16.15 -2.20
CA GLY A 141 -11.83 16.18 -3.48
C GLY A 141 -11.18 14.86 -3.91
N LEU A 142 -11.22 13.81 -3.09
CA LEU A 142 -10.70 12.48 -3.44
C LEU A 142 -11.84 11.54 -3.84
N GLU A 143 -11.67 10.87 -4.97
CA GLU A 143 -12.63 9.89 -5.48
C GLU A 143 -11.93 8.60 -5.92
N TRP A 144 -12.52 7.46 -5.56
CA TRP A 144 -12.11 6.16 -6.09
C TRP A 144 -12.26 6.07 -7.61
N VAL A 145 -11.20 5.60 -8.26
CA VAL A 145 -11.19 5.10 -9.62
C VAL A 145 -10.94 3.59 -9.56
N PRO A 146 -12.00 2.76 -9.69
CA PRO A 146 -11.87 1.32 -9.57
C PRO A 146 -11.15 0.71 -10.76
N GLU A 147 -10.21 -0.20 -10.51
CA GLU A 147 -9.48 -0.96 -11.54
C GLU A 147 -9.51 -2.46 -11.25
N ALA A 148 -9.11 -3.27 -12.24
CA ALA A 148 -9.06 -4.72 -12.14
C ALA A 148 -7.63 -5.21 -12.39
N PRO A 149 -7.04 -5.99 -11.47
CA PRO A 149 -7.60 -6.44 -10.18
C PRO A 149 -7.82 -5.28 -9.18
N TYR A 150 -8.65 -5.49 -8.15
CA TYR A 150 -9.13 -4.38 -7.29
C TYR A 150 -8.01 -3.64 -6.55
N TRP A 151 -6.89 -4.29 -6.25
CA TRP A 151 -5.71 -3.67 -5.63
C TRP A 151 -4.98 -2.68 -6.56
N GLU A 152 -5.38 -2.58 -7.83
CA GLU A 152 -4.95 -1.51 -8.74
C GLU A 152 -5.83 -0.26 -8.68
N SER A 153 -6.90 -0.30 -7.90
CA SER A 153 -7.75 0.87 -7.71
C SER A 153 -6.97 1.98 -7.02
N TYR A 154 -7.23 3.22 -7.43
CA TYR A 154 -6.54 4.41 -6.93
C TYR A 154 -7.56 5.51 -6.62
N LEU A 155 -7.15 6.51 -5.87
CA LEU A 155 -7.93 7.73 -5.67
C LEU A 155 -7.37 8.85 -6.53
N VAL A 156 -8.24 9.74 -6.99
CA VAL A 156 -7.84 10.93 -7.74
C VAL A 156 -8.25 12.19 -7.03
N ASP A 157 -7.30 13.12 -6.93
CA ASP A 157 -7.56 14.53 -6.66
C ASP A 157 -7.48 15.31 -7.97
N ARG A 158 -8.65 15.63 -8.55
CA ARG A 158 -8.70 16.38 -9.82
C ARG A 158 -8.30 17.84 -9.66
N GLU A 159 -8.53 18.44 -8.51
CA GLU A 159 -8.14 19.83 -8.25
C GLU A 159 -6.61 19.97 -8.23
N ARG A 160 -5.94 19.01 -7.60
CA ARG A 160 -4.48 19.04 -7.43
C ARG A 160 -3.72 18.29 -8.51
N GLN A 161 -4.43 17.57 -9.39
CA GLN A 161 -3.90 16.74 -10.47
C GLN A 161 -3.00 15.62 -9.91
N LEU A 162 -3.53 14.85 -8.95
CA LEU A 162 -2.82 13.76 -8.29
C LEU A 162 -3.59 12.44 -8.37
N VAL A 163 -2.83 11.35 -8.45
CA VAL A 163 -3.26 9.97 -8.30
C VAL A 163 -2.62 9.43 -7.03
N LEU A 164 -3.42 8.86 -6.13
CA LEU A 164 -2.96 8.23 -4.88
C LEU A 164 -3.27 6.73 -4.95
N ARG A 165 -2.26 5.89 -4.74
CA ARG A 165 -2.31 4.43 -4.90
C ARG A 165 -2.19 3.76 -3.53
N PRO A 166 -3.30 3.62 -2.77
CA PRO A 166 -3.25 3.18 -1.37
C PRO A 166 -2.69 1.77 -1.19
N PHE A 167 -2.90 0.87 -2.18
CA PHE A 167 -2.33 -0.48 -2.16
C PHE A 167 -0.81 -0.48 -2.38
N VAL A 168 -0.29 0.46 -3.18
CA VAL A 168 1.16 0.64 -3.35
C VAL A 168 1.77 1.14 -2.05
N ALA A 169 1.16 2.14 -1.41
CA ALA A 169 1.58 2.64 -0.10
C ALA A 169 1.57 1.52 0.96
N ALA A 170 0.51 0.71 1.00
CA ALA A 170 0.41 -0.44 1.90
C ALA A 170 1.51 -1.48 1.63
N LEU A 171 1.79 -1.82 0.37
CA LEU A 171 2.85 -2.78 0.05
C LEU A 171 4.24 -2.25 0.40
N ARG A 172 4.51 -0.95 0.15
CA ARG A 172 5.77 -0.31 0.55
C ARG A 172 5.94 -0.32 2.07
N PHE A 173 4.88 0.00 2.81
CA PHE A 173 4.86 -0.08 4.26
C PHE A 173 5.19 -1.48 4.79
N MET A 174 4.61 -2.50 4.15
CA MET A 174 4.76 -3.92 4.52
C MET A 174 6.07 -4.54 4.03
N SER A 175 6.89 -3.77 3.31
CA SER A 175 8.22 -4.18 2.83
C SER A 175 9.33 -3.71 3.75
N THR A 176 10.55 -4.19 3.54
CA THR A 176 11.73 -3.63 4.24
C THR A 176 12.13 -2.25 3.72
N SER A 177 11.60 -1.84 2.56
CA SER A 177 11.80 -0.52 1.96
C SER A 177 10.87 0.56 2.56
N ARG A 178 10.48 0.44 3.84
CA ARG A 178 9.57 1.37 4.50
C ARG A 178 10.19 2.77 4.56
N LEU A 179 9.80 3.65 3.63
CA LEU A 179 10.31 5.01 3.51
C LEU A 179 9.67 5.97 4.52
N TYR A 180 8.49 5.64 5.02
CA TYR A 180 7.70 6.49 5.91
C TYR A 180 6.73 5.66 6.78
N ALA A 181 6.17 6.30 7.81
CA ALA A 181 4.98 5.79 8.48
C ALA A 181 3.75 6.04 7.59
N LEU A 182 2.98 5.00 7.32
CA LEU A 182 1.72 5.07 6.56
C LEU A 182 0.71 6.02 7.24
N GLY A 183 0.73 6.13 8.57
CA GLY A 183 -0.05 7.14 9.30
C GLY A 183 0.34 8.58 8.96
N GLU A 184 1.64 8.86 8.82
CA GLU A 184 2.15 10.18 8.41
C GLU A 184 1.81 10.49 6.96
N TRP A 185 2.03 9.51 6.06
CA TRP A 185 1.64 9.62 4.66
C TRP A 185 0.15 9.91 4.51
N LEU A 186 -0.70 9.21 5.27
CA LEU A 186 -2.14 9.40 5.26
C LEU A 186 -2.54 10.79 5.75
N LEU A 187 -1.92 11.31 6.81
CA LEU A 187 -2.18 12.67 7.30
C LEU A 187 -1.90 13.71 6.22
N ILE A 188 -0.75 13.62 5.54
CA ILE A 188 -0.39 14.54 4.45
C ILE A 188 -1.40 14.40 3.29
N ALA A 189 -1.79 13.18 2.96
CA ALA A 189 -2.75 12.89 1.89
C ALA A 189 -4.18 13.38 2.22
N MET A 190 -4.56 13.41 3.49
CA MET A 190 -5.85 13.94 3.94
C MET A 190 -5.87 15.46 4.02
N GLU A 191 -4.74 16.14 4.01
CA GLU A 191 -4.67 17.61 4.05
C GLU A 191 -4.59 18.20 2.63
N PRO A 192 -5.67 18.81 2.09
CA PRO A 192 -5.66 19.29 0.72
C PRO A 192 -4.50 20.27 0.44
N GLY A 193 -4.17 21.16 1.38
CA GLY A 193 -3.05 22.09 1.23
C GLY A 193 -1.66 21.43 1.13
N ARG A 194 -1.53 20.16 1.57
CA ARG A 194 -0.25 19.46 1.66
C ARG A 194 -0.08 18.29 0.70
N ARG A 195 -1.16 17.77 0.08
CA ARG A 195 -1.10 16.59 -0.82
C ARG A 195 0.05 16.62 -1.86
N ARG A 196 0.39 17.79 -2.41
CA ARG A 196 1.50 17.91 -3.38
C ARG A 196 2.89 17.62 -2.79
N SER A 197 3.08 17.75 -1.48
CA SER A 197 4.34 17.38 -0.84
C SER A 197 4.58 15.87 -0.83
N LEU A 198 3.56 15.05 -1.07
CA LEU A 198 3.73 13.60 -1.21
C LEU A 198 4.62 13.23 -2.40
N LEU A 199 4.59 14.02 -3.48
CA LEU A 199 5.49 13.82 -4.62
C LEU A 199 6.98 13.95 -4.26
N GLN A 200 7.29 14.58 -3.12
CA GLN A 200 8.66 14.74 -2.62
C GLN A 200 9.06 13.59 -1.68
N LEU A 201 8.10 12.86 -1.10
CA LEU A 201 8.38 11.72 -0.22
C LEU A 201 8.82 10.48 -1.00
N ASP A 202 8.35 10.35 -2.25
CA ASP A 202 8.63 9.22 -3.13
C ASP A 202 9.97 9.34 -3.87
N THR A 203 10.73 10.42 -3.61
CA THR A 203 12.11 10.53 -4.09
C THR A 203 12.99 9.84 -3.05
N PRO A 204 13.64 8.69 -3.33
CA PRO A 204 14.67 8.20 -2.44
C PRO A 204 15.68 9.34 -2.31
N ALA A 205 15.79 9.92 -1.11
CA ALA A 205 16.86 10.84 -0.80
C ALA A 205 18.14 10.14 -1.27
N SER A 206 18.80 10.70 -2.28
CA SER A 206 19.95 10.08 -2.91
C SER A 206 20.90 9.64 -1.79
N ALA A 207 21.02 8.33 -1.59
CA ALA A 207 21.94 7.74 -0.62
C ALA A 207 23.41 8.10 -0.92
N ASP A 208 23.68 8.81 -2.01
CA ASP A 208 24.99 9.30 -2.44
C ASP A 208 25.44 10.63 -1.82
N GLN A 209 24.64 11.34 -1.02
CA GLN A 209 25.10 12.61 -0.41
C GLN A 209 25.80 12.45 0.95
N ALA A 210 25.88 11.24 1.52
CA ALA A 210 26.60 11.00 2.77
C ALA A 210 28.04 10.45 2.59
N ALA A 211 28.48 10.20 1.35
CA ALA A 211 29.82 9.65 1.07
C ALA A 211 30.81 10.65 0.46
N GLY A 212 30.40 11.90 0.22
CA GLY A 212 31.18 12.90 -0.53
C GLY A 212 32.02 13.89 0.29
N ASP A 213 31.78 14.03 1.60
CA ASP A 213 32.45 15.05 2.45
C ASP A 213 33.54 14.48 3.36
N ALA A 214 34.13 13.36 2.98
CA ALA A 214 35.36 12.83 3.57
C ALA A 214 36.45 12.70 2.52
N SER A 215 37.00 13.83 2.07
CA SER A 215 38.28 13.91 1.36
C SER A 215 38.97 15.24 1.65
#